data_AF-A0A0C9VNN1-F1
#
_entry.id   AF-A0A0C9VNN1-F1
#
_cell.length_a   1.000
_cell.length_b   1.000
_cell.length_c   1.000
_cell.angle_alpha   90.00
_cell.angle_beta   90.00
_cell.angle_gamma   90.00
#
_symmetry.space_group_name_H-M   'P 1'
#
loop_
_entity.id
_entity.type
_entity.pdbx_description
1 polymer ?
#
loop_
_entity_poly.entity_id
_entity_poly.type
_entity_poly.pdbx_seq_one_letter_code
_entity_poly.pdbx_strand_id
1 'polypeptide(L)'
;MIRHPTGTRQPRTAWSLDRLKHERAVALGHALEASTSVTYTSQLQSYLSFCKMHGFSAEPTTDMLSFFVVYMAHHIKPSSVGCYLSGICNSLEPYYPDVRVARSAPIVRRTLAGMKKLRGSQPTHRKRALERDDLLMIISHLPSSPSHDELLFAAMLFTGFHGLLRLGELTIPDAVAKRTARKLTLRHTLTFEGNARFSFTLPFHKADRFYAGNMVMIQAVPHSPLDPLFHVRRYILSRDHSFPLLPALWLTSIGRPPSYS
;
A
#
# COMPACT_ATOMS: atom_id res chain seq x y z
N MET A 1 -50.06 -19.15 1.64
CA MET A 1 -49.18 -19.64 0.55
C MET A 1 -48.72 -18.44 -0.26
N ILE A 2 -47.59 -17.82 0.12
CA ILE A 2 -47.12 -16.57 -0.49
C ILE A 2 -46.21 -16.94 -1.66
N ARG A 3 -46.62 -16.61 -2.88
CA ARG A 3 -45.80 -16.82 -4.09
C ARG A 3 -44.73 -15.74 -4.15
N HIS A 4 -43.46 -16.13 -4.09
CA HIS A 4 -42.35 -15.25 -4.44
C HIS A 4 -42.41 -14.91 -5.95
N PRO A 5 -42.17 -13.65 -6.34
CA PRO A 5 -42.08 -13.31 -7.75
C PRO A 5 -40.80 -13.94 -8.31
N THR A 6 -40.95 -14.82 -9.29
CA THR A 6 -39.84 -15.27 -10.14
C THR A 6 -39.34 -14.08 -10.93
N GLY A 7 -38.21 -13.51 -10.51
CA GLY A 7 -37.56 -12.41 -11.21
C GLY A 7 -37.17 -12.81 -12.63
N THR A 8 -37.95 -12.36 -13.61
CA THR A 8 -37.60 -12.45 -15.03
C THR A 8 -36.36 -11.58 -15.27
N ARG A 9 -35.23 -12.20 -15.65
CA ARG A 9 -34.02 -11.47 -16.05
C ARG A 9 -34.35 -10.57 -17.24
N GLN A 10 -34.23 -9.25 -17.06
CA GLN A 10 -34.38 -8.31 -18.16
C GLN A 10 -33.39 -8.65 -19.29
N PRO A 11 -33.80 -8.53 -20.58
CA PRO A 11 -32.93 -8.78 -21.70
C PRO A 11 -31.77 -7.78 -21.70
N ARG A 12 -30.54 -8.28 -21.78
CA ARG A 12 -29.34 -7.45 -21.81
C ARG A 12 -29.21 -6.82 -23.20
N THR A 13 -29.20 -5.50 -23.27
CA THR A 13 -28.89 -4.77 -24.51
C THR A 13 -27.42 -4.93 -24.88
N ALA A 14 -27.14 -5.20 -26.16
CA ALA A 14 -25.78 -5.27 -26.67
C ALA A 14 -25.06 -3.92 -26.52
N TRP A 15 -23.79 -3.95 -26.10
CA TRP A 15 -22.93 -2.76 -26.07
C TRP A 15 -22.22 -2.58 -27.41
N SER A 16 -22.00 -1.32 -27.81
CA SER A 16 -21.16 -1.00 -28.97
C SER A 16 -19.71 -1.42 -28.71
N LEU A 17 -18.93 -1.62 -29.79
CA LEU A 17 -17.51 -1.95 -29.69
C LEU A 17 -16.72 -0.86 -28.93
N ASP A 18 -17.06 0.41 -29.14
CA ASP A 18 -16.38 1.52 -28.45
C ASP A 18 -16.68 1.53 -26.96
N ARG A 19 -17.93 1.24 -26.58
CA ARG A 19 -18.28 1.07 -25.17
C ARG A 19 -17.50 -0.10 -24.56
N LEU A 20 -17.43 -1.25 -25.24
CA LEU A 20 -16.65 -2.39 -24.76
C LEU A 20 -15.17 -2.03 -24.57
N LYS A 21 -14.57 -1.29 -25.49
CA LYS A 21 -13.18 -0.81 -25.37
C LYS A 21 -13.01 0.15 -24.19
N HIS A 22 -13.94 1.09 -24.01
CA HIS A 22 -13.91 2.05 -22.92
C HIS A 22 -14.05 1.37 -21.55
N GLU A 23 -15.08 0.54 -21.36
CA GLU A 23 -15.32 -0.18 -20.11
C GLU A 23 -14.14 -1.11 -19.76
N ARG A 24 -13.55 -1.77 -20.77
CA ARG A 24 -12.31 -2.54 -20.59
C ARG A 24 -11.15 -1.66 -20.13
N ALA A 25 -10.97 -0.49 -20.72
CA ALA A 25 -9.90 0.43 -20.32
C ALA A 25 -10.07 0.91 -18.87
N VAL A 26 -11.31 1.22 -18.47
CA VAL A 26 -11.65 1.58 -17.08
C VAL A 26 -11.35 0.41 -16.13
N ALA A 27 -11.78 -0.80 -16.48
CA ALA A 27 -11.52 -1.99 -15.67
C ALA A 27 -10.02 -2.30 -15.52
N LEU A 28 -9.24 -2.16 -16.59
CA LEU A 28 -7.77 -2.30 -16.56
C LEU A 28 -7.11 -1.22 -15.70
N GLY A 29 -7.64 0.01 -15.73
CA GLY A 29 -7.19 1.09 -14.84
C GLY A 29 -7.39 0.78 -13.36
N HIS A 30 -8.42 0.02 -13.01
CA HIS A 30 -8.67 -0.45 -11.64
C HIS A 30 -7.90 -1.73 -11.26
N ALA A 31 -7.30 -2.43 -12.22
CA ALA A 31 -6.57 -3.67 -11.95
C ALA A 31 -5.24 -3.45 -11.21
N LEU A 32 -4.70 -2.22 -11.24
CA LEU A 32 -3.44 -1.85 -10.62
C LEU A 32 -3.64 -0.77 -9.55
N GLU A 33 -2.97 -0.96 -8.42
CA GLU A 33 -2.89 0.04 -7.37
C GLU A 33 -2.17 1.31 -7.85
N ALA A 34 -2.63 2.50 -7.43
CA ALA A 34 -2.01 3.77 -7.82
C ALA A 34 -0.51 3.82 -7.47
N SER A 35 -0.13 3.30 -6.30
CA SER A 35 1.28 3.19 -5.89
C SER A 35 2.11 2.27 -6.79
N THR A 36 1.48 1.21 -7.31
CA THR A 36 2.11 0.28 -8.27
C THR A 36 2.24 0.94 -9.62
N SER A 37 1.22 1.68 -10.08
CA SER A 37 1.29 2.45 -11.32
C SER A 37 2.45 3.44 -11.30
N VAL A 38 2.59 4.24 -10.25
CA VAL A 38 3.71 5.20 -10.10
C VAL A 38 5.06 4.48 -10.12
N THR A 39 5.16 3.34 -9.43
CA THR A 39 6.37 2.50 -9.43
C THR A 39 6.71 2.00 -10.83
N TYR A 40 5.72 1.48 -11.56
CA TYR A 40 5.91 0.94 -12.91
C TYR A 40 6.27 2.04 -13.92
N THR A 41 5.67 3.23 -13.81
CA THR A 41 6.06 4.39 -14.60
C THR A 41 7.53 4.75 -14.36
N SER A 42 7.98 4.81 -13.10
CA SER A 42 9.39 5.05 -12.78
C SER A 42 10.32 3.99 -13.38
N GLN A 43 9.95 2.71 -13.28
CA GLN A 43 10.73 1.60 -13.84
C GLN A 43 10.80 1.64 -15.37
N LEU A 44 9.68 2.00 -16.03
CA LEU A 44 9.64 2.22 -17.47
C LEU A 44 10.56 3.38 -17.88
N GLN A 45 10.52 4.50 -17.16
CA GLN A 45 11.39 5.64 -17.46
C GLN A 45 12.88 5.30 -17.33
N SER A 46 13.26 4.48 -16.35
CA SER A 46 14.63 3.97 -16.26
C SER A 46 15.04 3.14 -17.49
N TYR A 47 14.13 2.30 -17.99
CA TYR A 47 14.38 1.53 -19.21
C TYR A 47 14.46 2.41 -20.47
N LEU A 48 13.53 3.33 -20.65
CA LEU A 48 13.56 4.27 -21.79
C LEU A 48 14.80 5.14 -21.79
N SER A 49 15.26 5.57 -20.61
CA SER A 49 16.51 6.33 -20.46
C SER A 49 17.72 5.49 -20.84
N PHE A 50 17.77 4.22 -20.42
CA PHE A 50 18.78 3.25 -20.85
C PHE A 50 18.77 3.08 -22.38
N CYS A 51 17.59 2.89 -23.00
CA CYS A 51 17.49 2.75 -24.44
C CYS A 51 18.02 4.00 -25.16
N LYS A 52 17.61 5.20 -24.71
CA LYS A 52 18.08 6.47 -25.27
C LYS A 52 19.60 6.63 -25.14
N MET A 53 20.17 6.30 -23.99
CA MET A 53 21.61 6.44 -23.72
C MET A 53 22.47 5.53 -24.61
N HIS A 54 21.95 4.35 -24.94
CA HIS A 54 22.68 3.34 -25.72
C HIS A 54 22.24 3.22 -27.18
N GLY A 55 21.35 4.12 -27.65
CA GLY A 55 20.85 4.10 -29.03
C GLY A 55 19.97 2.89 -29.35
N PHE A 56 19.32 2.28 -28.36
CA PHE A 56 18.42 1.14 -28.55
C PHE A 56 16.99 1.59 -28.85
N SER A 57 16.24 0.73 -29.55
CA SER A 57 14.79 0.84 -29.67
C SER A 57 14.11 0.72 -28.30
N ALA A 58 12.91 1.28 -28.18
CA ALA A 58 12.05 1.10 -27.01
C ALA A 58 11.39 -0.30 -26.95
N GLU A 59 11.41 -1.04 -28.06
CA GLU A 59 10.90 -2.41 -28.12
C GLU A 59 11.84 -3.38 -27.37
N PRO A 60 11.37 -4.06 -26.31
CA PRO A 60 12.25 -4.91 -25.54
C PRO A 60 12.52 -6.25 -26.21
N THR A 61 13.78 -6.48 -26.57
CA THR A 61 14.28 -7.80 -27.00
C THR A 61 14.89 -8.58 -25.83
N THR A 62 15.15 -9.87 -26.04
CA THR A 62 15.86 -10.71 -25.04
C THR A 62 17.23 -10.13 -24.68
N ASP A 63 17.96 -9.64 -25.68
CA ASP A 63 19.31 -9.10 -25.49
C ASP A 63 19.25 -7.76 -24.77
N MET A 64 18.36 -6.85 -25.19
CA MET A 64 18.18 -5.55 -24.55
C MET A 64 17.80 -5.68 -23.08
N LEU A 65 16.87 -6.58 -22.75
CA LEU A 65 16.50 -6.83 -21.36
C LEU A 65 17.66 -7.47 -20.57
N SER A 66 18.47 -8.32 -21.19
CA SER A 66 19.65 -8.88 -20.55
C SER A 66 20.73 -7.82 -20.26
N PHE A 67 20.98 -6.90 -21.20
CA PHE A 67 21.91 -5.78 -21.03
C PHE A 67 21.40 -4.81 -19.97
N PHE A 68 20.11 -4.50 -19.99
CA PHE A 68 19.48 -3.68 -18.96
C PHE A 68 19.65 -4.29 -17.57
N VAL A 69 19.54 -5.61 -17.43
CA VAL A 69 19.79 -6.30 -16.15
C VAL A 69 21.22 -6.07 -15.66
N VAL A 70 22.22 -6.25 -16.53
CA VAL A 70 23.63 -6.02 -16.18
C VAL A 70 23.83 -4.56 -15.78
N TYR A 71 23.41 -3.62 -16.62
CA TYR A 71 23.53 -2.19 -16.39
C TYR A 71 22.90 -1.79 -15.05
N MET A 72 21.63 -2.09 -14.85
CA MET A 72 20.93 -1.70 -13.62
C MET A 72 21.49 -2.37 -12.36
N ALA A 73 21.97 -3.61 -12.45
CA ALA A 73 22.58 -4.29 -11.31
C ALA A 73 23.90 -3.67 -10.85
N HIS A 74 24.49 -2.74 -11.62
CA HIS A 74 25.61 -1.91 -11.15
C HIS A 74 25.15 -0.66 -10.38
N HIS A 75 23.91 -0.22 -10.59
CA HIS A 75 23.36 0.99 -9.97
C HIS A 75 22.42 0.70 -8.78
N ILE A 76 21.75 -0.46 -8.78
CA ILE A 76 20.81 -0.89 -7.75
C ILE A 76 21.00 -2.36 -7.38
N LYS A 77 20.37 -2.78 -6.28
CA LYS A 77 20.42 -4.19 -5.84
C LYS A 77 19.88 -5.12 -6.93
N PRO A 78 20.58 -6.23 -7.28
CA PRO A 78 20.11 -7.18 -8.29
C PRO A 78 18.73 -7.77 -8.00
N SER A 79 18.33 -7.88 -6.72
CA SER A 79 16.98 -8.30 -6.34
C SER A 79 15.90 -7.30 -6.78
N SER A 80 16.21 -6.00 -6.77
CA SER A 80 15.31 -4.93 -7.22
C SER A 80 15.15 -4.90 -8.74
N VAL A 81 16.19 -5.27 -9.51
CA VAL A 81 16.14 -5.31 -10.97
C VAL A 81 15.03 -6.23 -11.49
N GLY A 82 14.76 -7.35 -10.82
CA GLY A 82 13.63 -8.24 -11.18
C GLY A 82 12.26 -7.56 -11.03
N CYS A 83 12.11 -6.63 -10.08
CA CYS A 83 10.91 -5.82 -9.95
C CYS A 83 10.79 -4.83 -11.12
N TYR A 84 11.90 -4.21 -11.54
CA TYR A 84 11.94 -3.30 -12.70
C TYR A 84 11.47 -3.99 -13.97
N LEU A 85 12.01 -5.18 -14.27
CA LEU A 85 11.54 -5.97 -15.41
C LEU A 85 10.03 -6.22 -15.37
N SER A 86 9.43 -6.31 -14.18
CA SER A 86 7.98 -6.54 -14.03
C SER A 86 7.15 -5.33 -14.37
N GLY A 87 7.56 -4.13 -13.92
CA GLY A 87 6.90 -2.90 -14.33
C GLY A 87 7.12 -2.54 -15.79
N ILE A 88 8.31 -2.81 -16.33
CA ILE A 88 8.61 -2.61 -17.76
C ILE A 88 7.68 -3.47 -18.61
N CYS A 89 7.65 -4.79 -18.37
CA CYS A 89 6.74 -5.68 -19.10
C CYS A 89 5.28 -5.24 -18.97
N ASN A 90 4.83 -4.93 -17.75
CA ASN A 90 3.44 -4.52 -17.54
C ASN A 90 3.07 -3.25 -18.32
N SER A 91 3.99 -2.29 -18.39
CA SER A 91 3.73 -1.00 -19.04
C SER A 91 3.82 -1.09 -20.56
N LEU A 92 4.66 -2.00 -21.07
CA LEU A 92 4.92 -2.15 -22.50
C LEU A 92 4.07 -3.22 -23.19
N GLU A 93 3.51 -4.18 -22.45
CA GLU A 93 2.69 -5.28 -22.97
C GLU A 93 1.52 -4.84 -23.88
N PRO A 94 0.83 -3.70 -23.65
CA PRO A 94 -0.19 -3.21 -24.58
C PRO A 94 0.35 -2.81 -25.97
N TYR A 95 1.64 -2.49 -26.07
CA TYR A 95 2.29 -2.03 -27.31
C TYR A 95 3.19 -3.10 -27.93
N TYR A 96 3.79 -3.94 -27.09
CA TYR A 96 4.71 -5.01 -27.47
C TYR A 96 4.25 -6.32 -26.79
N PRO A 97 3.32 -7.07 -27.41
CA PRO A 97 2.71 -8.25 -26.79
C PRO A 97 3.72 -9.32 -26.36
N ASP A 98 4.85 -9.44 -27.06
CA ASP A 98 5.89 -10.43 -26.80
C ASP A 98 6.87 -10.04 -25.69
N VAL A 99 6.70 -8.87 -25.05
CA VAL A 99 7.60 -8.40 -23.98
C VAL A 99 7.72 -9.39 -22.82
N ARG A 100 6.65 -10.14 -22.52
CA ARG A 100 6.64 -11.18 -21.49
C ARG A 100 7.46 -12.41 -21.90
N VAL A 101 7.43 -12.75 -23.19
CA VAL A 101 8.23 -13.83 -23.78
C VAL A 101 9.71 -13.44 -23.71
N ALA A 102 10.06 -12.25 -24.17
CA ALA A 102 11.42 -11.71 -24.10
C ALA A 102 11.98 -11.72 -22.66
N ARG A 103 11.18 -11.24 -21.69
CA ARG A 103 11.57 -11.22 -20.26
C ARG A 103 11.71 -12.62 -19.65
N SER A 104 10.97 -13.61 -20.16
CA SER A 104 11.02 -14.98 -19.65
C SER A 104 12.12 -15.82 -20.30
N ALA A 105 12.80 -15.30 -21.32
CA ALA A 105 13.85 -16.00 -22.04
C ALA A 105 15.00 -16.47 -21.11
N PRO A 106 15.62 -17.62 -21.41
CA PRO A 106 16.69 -18.17 -20.58
C PRO A 106 17.85 -17.19 -20.35
N ILE A 107 18.23 -16.41 -21.36
CA ILE A 107 19.33 -15.45 -21.24
C ILE A 107 19.04 -14.37 -20.18
N VAL A 108 17.86 -13.76 -20.19
CA VAL A 108 17.46 -12.74 -19.19
C VAL A 108 17.45 -13.33 -17.79
N ARG A 109 16.87 -14.54 -17.62
CA ARG A 109 16.81 -15.22 -16.31
C ARG A 109 18.20 -15.58 -15.79
N ARG A 110 19.07 -16.12 -16.65
CA ARG A 110 20.45 -16.49 -16.31
C ARG A 110 21.29 -15.27 -15.99
N THR A 111 21.15 -14.17 -16.73
CA THR A 111 21.83 -12.90 -16.46
C THR A 111 21.42 -12.35 -15.10
N LEU A 112 20.11 -12.32 -14.78
CA LEU A 112 19.65 -11.87 -13.46
C LEU A 112 20.16 -12.77 -12.33
N ALA A 113 20.17 -14.09 -12.53
CA ALA A 113 20.74 -15.02 -11.56
C ALA A 113 22.26 -14.82 -11.39
N GLY A 114 22.99 -14.59 -12.48
CA GLY A 114 24.41 -14.27 -12.48
C GLY A 114 24.70 -12.99 -11.70
N MET A 115 23.97 -11.91 -11.97
CA MET A 115 24.12 -10.64 -11.24
C MET A 115 23.77 -10.77 -9.75
N LYS A 116 22.77 -11.59 -9.40
CA LYS A 116 22.49 -11.92 -7.99
C LYS A 116 23.64 -12.68 -7.33
N LYS A 117 24.30 -13.61 -8.02
CA LYS A 117 25.49 -14.29 -7.46
C LYS A 117 26.69 -13.36 -7.35
N LEU A 118 26.90 -12.50 -8.35
CA LEU A 118 28.04 -11.59 -8.43
C LEU A 118 27.93 -10.44 -7.41
N ARG A 119 26.72 -9.91 -7.17
CA ARG A 119 26.50 -8.68 -6.38
C ARG A 119 25.41 -8.78 -5.31
N GLY A 120 24.68 -9.89 -5.22
CA GLY A 120 23.49 -10.04 -4.38
C GLY A 120 23.74 -10.63 -2.99
N SER A 121 24.97 -11.00 -2.65
CA SER A 121 25.32 -11.62 -1.35
C SER A 121 25.49 -10.61 -0.20
N GLN A 122 24.81 -9.46 -0.24
CA GLN A 122 24.81 -8.57 0.92
C GLN A 122 23.81 -9.07 1.97
N PRO A 123 24.22 -9.25 3.23
CA PRO A 123 23.30 -9.59 4.31
C PRO A 123 22.12 -8.63 4.34
N THR A 124 20.91 -9.17 4.50
CA THR A 124 19.75 -8.32 4.72
C THR A 124 19.81 -7.78 6.15
N HIS A 125 20.23 -6.53 6.32
CA HIS A 125 20.12 -5.84 7.60
C HIS A 125 18.64 -5.64 7.92
N ARG A 126 18.11 -6.49 8.80
CA ARG A 126 16.75 -6.35 9.34
C ARG A 126 16.81 -5.50 10.60
N LYS A 127 15.93 -4.51 10.71
CA LYS A 127 15.71 -3.82 11.99
C LYS A 127 15.14 -4.83 12.99
N ARG A 128 15.50 -4.69 14.27
CA ARG A 128 14.90 -5.47 15.36
C ARG A 128 13.39 -5.20 15.40
N ALA A 129 12.62 -6.21 15.81
CA ALA A 129 11.20 -6.02 16.05
C ALA A 129 10.98 -5.04 17.21
N LEU A 130 9.85 -4.32 17.17
CA LEU A 130 9.41 -3.50 18.29
C LEU A 130 8.91 -4.43 19.40
N GLU A 131 9.39 -4.22 20.63
CA GLU A 131 9.04 -5.04 21.79
C GLU A 131 8.32 -4.23 22.87
N ARG A 132 7.79 -4.92 23.89
CA ARG A 132 7.04 -4.26 24.98
C ARG A 132 7.87 -3.24 25.74
N ASP A 133 9.15 -3.52 25.96
CA ASP A 133 10.06 -2.62 26.65
C ASP A 133 10.30 -1.33 25.86
N ASP A 134 10.30 -1.42 24.52
CA ASP A 134 10.37 -0.24 23.65
C ASP A 134 9.11 0.63 23.81
N LEU A 135 7.93 0.02 23.92
CA LEU A 135 6.68 0.74 24.14
C LEU A 135 6.65 1.43 25.51
N LEU A 136 7.15 0.75 26.55
CA LEU A 136 7.28 1.33 27.89
C LEU A 136 8.22 2.54 27.88
N MET A 137 9.38 2.39 27.22
CA MET A 137 10.33 3.48 27.03
C MET A 137 9.70 4.65 26.28
N ILE A 138 8.96 4.41 25.20
CA ILE A 138 8.30 5.48 24.45
C ILE A 138 7.28 6.23 25.31
N ILE A 139 6.44 5.52 26.08
CA ILE A 139 5.47 6.17 26.97
C ILE A 139 6.17 6.99 28.05
N SER A 140 7.28 6.50 28.62
CA SER A 140 7.96 7.23 29.69
C SER A 140 8.53 8.58 29.25
N HIS A 141 8.68 8.80 27.94
CA HIS A 141 9.12 10.06 27.36
C HIS A 141 7.96 10.99 26.98
N LEU A 142 6.69 10.56 27.08
CA LEU A 142 5.55 11.43 26.86
C LEU A 142 5.40 12.43 28.03
N PRO A 143 5.07 13.70 27.75
CA PRO A 143 4.85 14.68 28.81
C PRO A 143 3.60 14.35 29.62
N SER A 144 3.52 14.86 30.85
CA SER A 144 2.36 14.63 31.73
C SER A 144 1.05 15.14 31.12
N SER A 145 1.12 16.19 30.30
CA SER A 145 0.01 16.72 29.49
C SER A 145 0.38 16.67 28.00
N PRO A 146 0.13 15.54 27.32
CA PRO A 146 0.42 15.39 25.89
C PRO A 146 -0.44 16.33 25.04
N SER A 147 0.21 16.92 24.04
CA SER A 147 -0.44 17.61 22.92
C SER A 147 -1.29 16.68 22.07
N HIS A 148 -2.10 17.24 21.19
CA HIS A 148 -2.93 16.46 20.27
C HIS A 148 -2.12 15.47 19.42
N ASP A 149 -0.96 15.89 18.89
CA ASP A 149 -0.13 15.04 18.03
C ASP A 149 0.61 13.95 18.82
N GLU A 150 0.94 14.19 20.09
CA GLU A 150 1.49 13.16 20.98
C GLU A 150 0.42 12.12 21.36
N LEU A 151 -0.83 12.55 21.60
CA LEU A 151 -1.96 11.65 21.79
C LEU A 151 -2.21 10.81 20.52
N LEU A 152 -2.18 11.45 19.35
CA LEU A 152 -2.30 10.77 18.05
C LEU A 152 -1.20 9.71 17.90
N PHE A 153 0.06 10.10 18.12
CA PHE A 153 1.21 9.20 18.00
C PHE A 153 1.06 7.98 18.91
N ALA A 154 0.74 8.18 20.19
CA ALA A 154 0.51 7.09 21.13
C ALA A 154 -0.65 6.19 20.67
N ALA A 155 -1.80 6.77 20.33
CA ALA A 155 -2.96 6.01 19.87
C ALA A 155 -2.64 5.17 18.62
N MET A 156 -1.94 5.73 17.64
CA MET A 156 -1.50 5.00 16.43
C MET A 156 -0.48 3.91 16.74
N LEU A 157 0.51 4.18 17.59
CA LEU A 157 1.54 3.22 17.97
C LEU A 157 0.92 1.98 18.61
N PHE A 158 0.05 2.18 19.59
CA PHE A 158 -0.61 1.08 20.30
C PHE A 158 -1.64 0.35 19.43
N THR A 159 -2.39 1.08 18.60
CA THR A 159 -3.31 0.48 17.63
C THR A 159 -2.56 -0.36 16.60
N GLY A 160 -1.44 0.14 16.09
CA GLY A 160 -0.62 -0.57 15.12
C GLY A 160 0.06 -1.80 15.71
N PHE A 161 0.60 -1.69 16.92
CA PHE A 161 1.27 -2.79 17.61
C PHE A 161 0.29 -3.93 17.96
N HIS A 162 -0.81 -3.62 18.64
CA HIS A 162 -1.79 -4.63 19.08
C HIS A 162 -2.68 -5.12 17.94
N GLY A 163 -2.95 -4.28 16.93
CA GLY A 163 -3.72 -4.65 15.74
C GLY A 163 -2.88 -5.27 14.61
N LEU A 164 -1.55 -5.37 14.78
CA LEU A 164 -0.60 -5.84 13.76
C LEU A 164 -0.73 -5.09 12.42
N LEU A 165 -1.00 -3.79 12.50
CA LEU A 165 -1.27 -2.96 11.33
C LEU A 165 0.03 -2.45 10.72
N ARG A 166 0.03 -2.31 9.40
CA ARG A 166 1.10 -1.64 8.68
C ARG A 166 0.97 -0.13 8.86
N LEU A 167 2.09 0.58 8.79
CA LEU A 167 2.08 2.05 8.84
C LEU A 167 1.12 2.66 7.81
N GLY A 168 1.11 2.15 6.58
CA GLY A 168 0.22 2.61 5.50
C GLY A 168 -1.27 2.29 5.68
N GLU A 169 -1.66 1.57 6.74
CA GLU A 169 -3.06 1.34 7.13
C GLU A 169 -3.54 2.40 8.15
N LEU A 170 -2.60 3.16 8.74
CA LEU A 170 -2.85 4.22 9.71
C LEU A 170 -2.51 5.63 9.17
N THR A 171 -1.84 5.71 8.03
CA THR A 171 -1.31 6.95 7.45
C THR A 171 -1.63 7.07 5.96
N ILE A 172 -1.38 8.25 5.37
CA ILE A 172 -1.47 8.47 3.93
C ILE A 172 -0.09 8.63 3.30
N PRO A 173 0.12 8.28 2.02
CA PRO A 173 1.40 8.55 1.36
C PRO A 173 1.72 10.04 1.27
N ASP A 174 3.00 10.41 1.42
CA ASP A 174 3.48 11.77 1.18
C ASP A 174 3.16 12.23 -0.24
N ALA A 175 3.48 11.38 -1.22
CA ALA A 175 3.22 11.64 -2.63
C ALA A 175 1.72 11.69 -2.91
N VAL A 176 1.21 12.87 -3.27
CA VAL A 176 -0.21 13.13 -3.55
C VAL A 176 -0.77 12.17 -4.61
N ALA A 177 0.00 11.84 -5.65
CA ALA A 177 -0.39 10.91 -6.71
C ALA A 177 -0.69 9.48 -6.22
N LYS A 178 -0.24 9.10 -5.01
CA LYS A 178 -0.49 7.79 -4.41
C LYS A 178 -1.67 7.81 -3.41
N ARG A 179 -2.21 8.98 -3.08
CA ARG A 179 -3.29 9.12 -2.10
C ARG A 179 -4.63 8.69 -2.69
N THR A 180 -5.44 8.01 -1.88
CA THR A 180 -6.81 7.67 -2.25
C THR A 180 -7.69 7.71 -1.01
N ALA A 181 -8.83 8.38 -1.10
CA ALA A 181 -9.80 8.46 -0.01
C ALA A 181 -10.37 7.08 0.35
N ARG A 182 -10.35 6.12 -0.60
CA ARG A 182 -10.83 4.75 -0.40
C ARG A 182 -10.03 3.96 0.63
N LYS A 183 -8.82 4.41 0.97
CA LYS A 183 -7.95 3.77 1.96
C LYS A 183 -7.97 4.47 3.32
N LEU A 184 -8.73 5.55 3.47
CA LEU A 184 -8.81 6.29 4.72
C LEU A 184 -9.68 5.53 5.72
N THR A 185 -9.09 5.19 6.86
CA THR A 185 -9.85 4.71 8.02
C THR A 185 -10.74 5.84 8.53
N LEU A 186 -12.05 5.58 8.65
CA LEU A 186 -13.05 6.61 8.93
C LEU A 186 -13.49 6.58 10.39
N ARG A 187 -13.62 7.77 11.00
CA ARG A 187 -13.97 7.96 12.41
C ARG A 187 -15.30 7.31 12.79
N HIS A 188 -16.31 7.37 11.91
CA HIS A 188 -17.64 6.84 12.20
C HIS A 188 -17.68 5.30 12.30
N THR A 189 -16.65 4.62 11.80
CA THR A 189 -16.55 3.15 11.89
C THR A 189 -15.97 2.70 13.22
N LEU A 190 -15.36 3.61 13.99
CA LEU A 190 -14.81 3.31 15.30
C LEU A 190 -15.94 3.14 16.32
N THR A 191 -15.96 1.98 16.98
CA THR A 191 -16.87 1.67 18.08
C THR A 191 -16.09 1.24 19.32
N PHE A 192 -16.63 1.55 20.49
CA PHE A 192 -16.10 1.12 21.78
C PHE A 192 -17.09 0.16 22.44
N GLU A 193 -16.61 -0.99 22.88
CA GLU A 193 -17.40 -1.96 23.63
C GLU A 193 -17.03 -1.88 25.09
N GLY A 194 -17.65 -0.91 25.77
CA GLY A 194 -17.34 -0.59 27.16
C GLY A 194 -15.83 -0.42 27.36
N ASN A 195 -15.32 -0.96 28.47
CA ASN A 195 -13.90 -0.95 28.82
C ASN A 195 -13.14 -2.20 28.33
N ALA A 196 -13.74 -3.02 27.45
CA ALA A 196 -13.18 -4.31 27.06
C ALA A 196 -12.38 -4.25 25.75
N ARG A 197 -12.89 -3.52 24.75
CA ARG A 197 -12.26 -3.44 23.42
C ARG A 197 -12.76 -2.26 22.60
N PHE A 198 -12.06 -2.01 21.49
CA PHE A 198 -12.54 -1.14 20.42
C PHE A 198 -12.37 -1.82 19.07
N SER A 199 -13.15 -1.38 18.09
CA SER A 199 -13.06 -1.88 16.72
C SER A 199 -13.30 -0.77 15.71
N PHE A 200 -12.76 -0.93 14.50
CA PHE A 200 -13.00 -0.03 13.37
C PHE A 200 -12.87 -0.78 12.06
N THR A 201 -13.44 -0.21 10.99
CA THR A 201 -13.30 -0.77 9.63
C THR A 201 -12.01 -0.26 9.01
N LEU A 202 -11.13 -1.18 8.67
CA LEU A 202 -9.99 -0.94 7.80
C LEU A 202 -10.47 -1.15 6.35
N PRO A 203 -10.60 -0.09 5.53
CA PRO A 203 -11.21 -0.20 4.20
C PRO A 203 -10.31 -0.90 3.18
N PHE A 204 -9.04 -1.07 3.49
CA PHE A 204 -8.07 -1.71 2.61
C PHE A 204 -6.91 -2.28 3.43
N HIS A 205 -6.47 -3.47 3.05
CA HIS A 205 -5.14 -3.98 3.42
C HIS A 205 -4.47 -4.59 2.19
N LYS A 206 -3.16 -4.81 2.24
CA LYS A 206 -2.38 -5.27 1.06
C LYS A 206 -2.86 -6.59 0.43
N ALA A 207 -3.55 -7.43 1.19
CA ALA A 207 -4.10 -8.70 0.69
C ALA A 207 -5.59 -8.61 0.31
N ASP A 208 -6.25 -7.48 0.54
CA ASP A 208 -7.59 -7.18 0.07
C ASP A 208 -7.53 -6.53 -1.31
N ARG A 209 -7.52 -7.37 -2.33
CA ARG A 209 -7.49 -6.95 -3.74
C ARG A 209 -8.79 -6.26 -4.17
N PHE A 210 -9.90 -6.50 -3.47
CA PHE A 210 -11.23 -6.10 -3.91
C PHE A 210 -11.88 -5.02 -3.04
N TYR A 211 -11.13 -4.46 -2.08
CA TYR A 211 -11.62 -3.45 -1.14
C TYR A 211 -12.85 -3.93 -0.37
N ALA A 212 -12.89 -5.21 0.00
CA ALA A 212 -13.93 -5.74 0.89
C ALA A 212 -13.86 -5.10 2.28
N GLY A 213 -12.67 -4.64 2.67
CA GLY A 213 -12.37 -4.13 4.00
C GLY A 213 -12.36 -5.24 5.05
N ASN A 214 -11.76 -4.94 6.20
CA ASN A 214 -11.76 -5.82 7.37
C ASN A 214 -12.17 -5.04 8.61
N MET A 215 -12.77 -5.74 9.57
CA MET A 215 -12.94 -5.19 10.91
C MET A 215 -11.70 -5.48 11.73
N VAL A 216 -11.03 -4.43 12.21
CA VAL A 216 -9.94 -4.54 13.18
C VAL A 216 -10.56 -4.48 14.57
N MET A 217 -10.20 -5.41 15.43
CA MET A 217 -10.70 -5.50 16.80
C MET A 217 -9.53 -5.65 17.75
N ILE A 218 -9.42 -4.73 18.72
CA ILE A 218 -8.28 -4.67 19.64
C ILE A 218 -8.81 -4.70 21.07
N GLN A 219 -8.32 -5.68 21.84
CA GLN A 219 -8.67 -5.84 23.24
C GLN A 219 -7.92 -4.83 24.11
N ALA A 220 -8.59 -4.36 25.15
CA ALA A 220 -7.95 -3.58 26.20
C ALA A 220 -6.95 -4.45 26.97
N VAL A 221 -5.96 -3.81 27.58
CA VAL A 221 -5.05 -4.44 28.53
C VAL A 221 -5.17 -3.70 29.86
N PRO A 222 -6.23 -3.97 30.66
CA PRO A 222 -6.51 -3.22 31.87
C PRO A 222 -5.31 -3.22 32.83
N HIS A 223 -5.14 -2.13 33.55
CA HIS A 223 -4.05 -1.94 34.52
C HIS A 223 -2.63 -1.96 33.92
N SER A 224 -2.50 -1.90 32.59
CA SER A 224 -1.20 -1.75 31.92
C SER A 224 -1.03 -0.33 31.37
N PRO A 225 0.16 0.27 31.48
CA PRO A 225 0.44 1.51 30.75
C PRO A 225 0.40 1.30 29.22
N LEU A 226 0.49 0.04 28.76
CA LEU A 226 0.44 -0.34 27.34
C LEU A 226 -0.98 -0.58 26.82
N ASP A 227 -2.01 -0.20 27.59
CA ASP A 227 -3.41 -0.39 27.21
C ASP A 227 -3.77 0.44 25.97
N PRO A 228 -4.04 -0.20 24.81
CA PRO A 228 -4.38 0.53 23.60
C PRO A 228 -5.71 1.29 23.75
N LEU A 229 -6.65 0.78 24.56
CA LEU A 229 -7.95 1.42 24.77
C LEU A 229 -7.80 2.76 25.49
N PHE A 230 -6.92 2.82 26.50
CA PHE A 230 -6.60 4.06 27.20
C PHE A 230 -6.08 5.15 26.24
N HIS A 231 -5.07 4.82 25.43
CA HIS A 231 -4.45 5.78 24.52
C HIS A 231 -5.41 6.25 23.42
N VAL A 232 -6.16 5.31 22.82
CA VAL A 232 -7.15 5.64 21.77
C VAL A 232 -8.26 6.55 22.32
N ARG A 233 -8.80 6.28 23.51
CA ARG A 233 -9.85 7.13 24.09
C ARG A 233 -9.40 8.57 24.31
N ARG A 234 -8.19 8.77 24.87
CA ARG A 234 -7.65 10.11 25.08
C ARG A 234 -7.48 10.87 23.77
N TYR A 235 -6.95 10.19 22.75
CA TYR A 235 -6.84 10.76 21.41
C TYR A 235 -8.22 11.13 20.84
N ILE A 236 -9.20 10.22 20.91
CA ILE A 236 -10.53 10.46 20.33
C ILE A 236 -11.26 11.61 21.01
N LEU A 237 -11.12 11.78 22.33
CA LEU A 237 -11.65 12.95 23.03
C LEU A 237 -11.04 14.26 22.50
N SER A 238 -9.71 14.31 22.34
CA SER A 238 -9.02 15.48 21.79
C SER A 238 -9.39 15.74 20.32
N ARG A 239 -9.49 14.67 19.52
CA ARG A 239 -9.84 14.69 18.09
C ARG A 239 -11.28 15.14 17.86
N ASP A 240 -12.25 14.61 18.58
CA ASP A 240 -13.65 14.97 18.40
C ASP A 240 -13.94 16.39 18.90
N HIS A 241 -13.20 16.87 19.90
CA HIS A 241 -13.22 18.27 20.31
C HIS A 241 -12.69 19.21 19.22
N SER A 242 -11.55 18.87 18.61
CA SER A 242 -10.88 19.74 17.64
C SER A 242 -11.45 19.63 16.22
N PHE A 243 -11.94 18.44 15.84
CA PHE A 243 -12.33 18.08 14.48
C PHE A 243 -13.63 17.26 14.42
N PRO A 244 -14.75 17.81 14.91
CA PRO A 244 -16.02 17.07 14.99
C PRO A 244 -16.58 16.65 13.63
N LEU A 245 -16.28 17.40 12.56
CA LEU A 245 -16.84 17.19 11.23
C LEU A 245 -15.89 16.50 10.23
N LEU A 246 -14.61 16.33 10.58
CA LEU A 246 -13.69 15.66 9.68
C LEU A 246 -13.93 14.14 9.71
N PRO A 247 -13.92 13.44 8.56
CA PRO A 247 -14.28 12.03 8.52
C PRO A 247 -13.14 11.07 8.86
N ALA A 248 -11.88 11.49 8.70
CA ALA A 248 -10.72 10.63 8.92
C ALA A 248 -10.55 10.32 10.43
N LEU A 249 -10.25 9.06 10.75
CA LEU A 249 -10.02 8.63 12.13
C LEU A 249 -8.74 9.26 12.69
N TRP A 250 -7.64 9.15 11.94
CA TRP A 250 -6.33 9.67 12.30
C TRP A 250 -6.15 11.06 11.68
N LEU A 251 -5.97 12.06 12.53
CA LEU A 251 -5.85 13.47 12.22
C LEU A 251 -4.80 14.09 13.14
N THR A 252 -3.92 14.89 12.57
CA THR A 252 -2.96 15.74 13.27
C THR A 252 -3.63 17.03 13.76
N SER A 253 -2.89 17.83 14.52
CA SER A 253 -3.28 19.15 15.03
C SER A 253 -3.67 20.16 13.94
N ILE A 254 -3.29 19.92 12.69
CA ILE A 254 -3.67 20.73 11.52
C ILE A 254 -4.88 20.16 10.76
N GLY A 255 -5.55 19.13 11.28
CA GLY A 255 -6.75 18.53 10.68
C GLY A 255 -6.46 17.70 9.42
N ARG A 256 -5.26 17.13 9.30
CA ARG A 256 -4.89 16.26 8.16
C ARG A 256 -4.47 14.87 8.63
N PRO A 257 -4.70 13.80 7.85
CA PRO A 257 -4.15 12.51 8.18
C PRO A 257 -2.61 12.55 8.21
N PRO A 258 -1.96 11.86 9.17
CA PRO A 258 -0.51 11.76 9.22
C PRO A 258 0.01 11.05 7.97
N SER A 259 1.18 11.47 7.49
CA SER A 259 1.76 10.96 6.25
C SER A 259 3.03 10.14 6.47
N TYR A 260 3.38 9.31 5.48
CA TYR A 260 4.60 8.51 5.47
C TYR A 260 5.30 8.57 4.10
N SER A 261 6.63 8.48 4.13
CA SER A 261 7.52 8.44 2.96
C SER A 261 7.64 7.04 2.36
#